data_AF-A0ABD3LR90-F1
#
_entry.id   AF-A0ABD3LR90-F1
#
_cell.length_a   1.000
_cell.length_b   1.000
_cell.length_c   1.000
_cell.angle_alpha   90.00
_cell.angle_beta   90.00
_cell.angle_gamma   90.00
#
_symmetry.space_group_name_H-M   'P 1'
#
loop_
_entity.id
_entity.type
_entity.pdbx_description
1 polymer ?
#
loop_
_entity_poly.entity_id
_entity_poly.type
_entity_poly.pdbx_seq_one_letter_code
_entity_poly.pdbx_strand_id
1 'polypeptide(L)'
;DIARFRPDMKLLISSAKLDVEKFIDFFHSTLIFRYPGRRYPVEILHTRAPEADYLNAAIVIALQIHVQQPCGDILIFLTGQEEIEAVEELLKH
;
A
#
# COMPACT_ATOMS: atom_id res chain seq x y z
N ASP A 1 -29.27 4.51 4.90
CA ASP A 1 -30.49 5.27 4.54
C ASP A 1 -30.49 6.76 4.91
N ILE A 2 -29.56 7.28 5.72
CA ILE A 2 -29.55 8.70 6.15
C ILE A 2 -29.56 9.68 4.96
N ALA A 3 -28.83 9.37 3.88
CA ALA A 3 -28.78 10.19 2.67
C ALA A 3 -30.15 10.41 2.01
N ARG A 4 -31.10 9.47 2.15
CA ARG A 4 -32.45 9.61 1.59
C ARG A 4 -33.32 10.61 2.35
N PHE A 5 -33.05 10.80 3.64
CA PHE A 5 -33.84 11.66 4.52
C PHE A 5 -33.21 13.05 4.74
N ARG A 6 -32.03 13.30 4.18
CA ARG A 6 -31.28 14.56 4.32
C ARG A 6 -30.84 15.10 2.96
N PRO A 7 -31.71 15.86 2.25
CA PRO A 7 -31.43 16.37 0.92
C PRO A 7 -30.29 17.41 0.87
N ASP A 8 -29.92 17.97 2.02
CA ASP A 8 -28.78 18.87 2.19
C ASP A 8 -27.42 18.14 2.30
N MET A 9 -27.43 16.82 2.52
CA MET A 9 -26.23 16.04 2.71
C MET A 9 -25.59 15.66 1.35
N LYS A 10 -24.31 15.96 1.20
CA LYS A 10 -23.49 15.52 0.06
C LYS A 10 -22.60 14.36 0.48
N LEU A 11 -22.56 13.29 -0.32
CA LEU A 11 -21.75 12.10 -0.08
C LEU A 11 -20.66 11.99 -1.15
N LEU A 12 -19.40 11.91 -0.70
CA LEU A 12 -18.24 11.62 -1.55
C LEU A 12 -17.63 10.29 -1.10
N ILE A 13 -17.51 9.35 -2.03
CA ILE A 13 -16.88 8.04 -1.78
C ILE A 13 -15.56 8.01 -2.55
N SER A 14 -14.46 7.82 -1.83
CA SER A 14 -13.13 7.67 -2.42
C SER A 14 -12.66 6.22 -2.26
N SER A 15 -12.11 5.64 -3.32
CA SER A 15 -11.58 4.27 -3.33
C SER A 15 -10.29 4.19 -4.13
N ALA A 16 -9.31 3.44 -3.60
CA ALA A 16 -8.06 3.12 -4.30
C ALA A 16 -8.17 1.84 -5.15
N LYS A 17 -9.24 1.05 -4.98
CA LYS A 17 -9.47 -0.19 -5.75
C LYS A 17 -10.39 0.10 -6.94
N LEU A 18 -10.08 -0.54 -8.06
CA LEU A 18 -10.70 -0.30 -9.38
C LEU A 18 -12.13 -0.84 -9.53
N ASP A 19 -12.64 -1.61 -8.57
CA ASP A 19 -13.99 -2.20 -8.64
C ASP A 19 -15.06 -1.18 -8.24
N VAL A 20 -15.17 -0.14 -9.07
CA VAL A 20 -16.12 0.96 -8.94
C VAL A 20 -17.53 0.50 -9.30
N GLU A 21 -17.67 -0.58 -10.07
CA GLU A 21 -18.94 -1.10 -10.56
C GLU A 21 -19.86 -1.54 -9.42
N LYS A 22 -19.32 -2.28 -8.44
CA LYS A 22 -20.10 -2.64 -7.24
C LYS A 22 -20.59 -1.43 -6.45
N PHE A 23 -19.84 -0.33 -6.45
CA PHE A 23 -20.24 0.89 -5.76
C PHE A 23 -21.34 1.65 -6.51
N ILE A 24 -21.27 1.70 -7.84
CA ILE A 24 -22.33 2.26 -8.68
C ILE A 24 -23.64 1.54 -8.40
N ASP A 25 -23.62 0.20 -8.46
CA ASP A 25 -24.80 -0.64 -8.31
C ASP A 25 -25.42 -0.49 -6.92
N PHE A 26 -24.58 -0.49 -5.87
CA PHE A 26 -25.05 -0.37 -4.49
C PHE A 26 -25.63 1.02 -4.18
N PHE A 27 -24.99 2.09 -4.67
CA PHE A 27 -25.41 3.47 -4.37
C PHE A 27 -26.35 4.07 -5.41
N HIS A 28 -26.68 3.33 -6.47
CA HIS A 28 -27.41 3.82 -7.64
C HIS A 28 -26.83 5.14 -8.17
N SER A 29 -25.49 5.27 -8.15
CA SER A 29 -24.79 6.50 -8.51
C SER A 29 -24.46 6.52 -10.00
N THR A 30 -24.68 7.65 -10.66
CA THR A 30 -24.35 7.83 -12.09
C THR A 30 -23.04 8.59 -12.32
N LEU A 31 -22.44 9.17 -11.27
CA LEU A 31 -21.28 10.03 -11.37
C LEU A 31 -20.03 9.33 -10.81
N ILE A 32 -19.01 9.21 -11.66
CA ILE A 32 -17.73 8.60 -11.32
C ILE A 32 -16.62 9.50 -11.82
N PHE A 33 -15.68 9.82 -10.93
CA PHE A 33 -14.43 10.46 -11.29
C PHE A 33 -13.31 9.43 -11.25
N ARG A 34 -12.74 9.10 -12.41
CA ARG A 34 -11.55 8.26 -12.51
C ARG A 34 -10.34 9.14 -12.74
N TYR A 35 -9.44 9.19 -11.76
CA TYR A 35 -8.17 9.85 -11.94
C TYR A 35 -7.15 8.83 -12.46
N PRO A 36 -6.56 9.01 -13.66
CA PRO A 36 -5.53 8.12 -14.15
C PRO A 36 -4.33 8.19 -13.21
N GLY A 37 -4.05 7.09 -12.52
CA GLY A 37 -2.89 7.01 -11.63
C GLY A 37 -1.60 7.22 -12.42
N ARG A 38 -0.67 7.99 -11.86
CA ARG A 38 0.70 8.06 -12.39
C ARG A 38 1.46 6.87 -11.80
N ARG A 39 1.67 5.83 -12.60
CA ARG A 39 2.55 4.71 -12.24
C ARG A 39 3.88 4.92 -12.94
N TYR A 40 4.96 4.88 -12.18
CA TYR A 40 6.31 4.75 -12.73
C TYR A 40 6.59 3.25 -12.91
N PRO A 41 7.43 2.87 -13.89
CA PRO A 41 7.86 1.48 -14.01
C PRO A 41 8.55 1.04 -12.72
N VAL A 42 8.21 -0.15 -12.23
CA VAL A 42 8.80 -0.76 -11.03
C VAL A 42 9.35 -2.12 -11.43
N GLU A 43 10.61 -2.37 -11.09
CA GLU A 43 11.22 -3.69 -11.23
C GLU A 43 10.79 -4.58 -10.06
N ILE A 44 10.41 -5.82 -10.37
CA ILE A 44 9.97 -6.80 -9.37
C ILE A 44 11.02 -7.91 -9.29
N LEU A 45 11.57 -8.10 -8.10
CA LEU A 45 12.55 -9.14 -7.80
C LEU A 45 11.95 -10.15 -6.84
N HIS A 46 12.28 -11.43 -7.04
CA HIS A 46 11.83 -12.53 -6.20
C HIS A 46 13.02 -13.31 -5.66
N THR A 47 12.88 -13.83 -4.44
CA THR A 47 13.82 -14.80 -3.90
C THR A 47 13.75 -16.10 -4.70
N ARG A 48 14.86 -16.86 -4.73
CA ARG A 48 14.90 -18.15 -5.46
C ARG A 48 14.07 -19.23 -4.80
N ALA A 49 13.87 -19.12 -3.49
CA ALA A 49 13.08 -20.03 -2.67
C ALA A 49 12.39 -19.25 -1.54
N PRO A 50 11.38 -19.82 -0.87
CA PRO A 50 10.76 -19.21 0.31
C PRO A 50 11.79 -19.03 1.43
N GLU A 51 11.78 -17.87 2.07
CA GLU A 51 12.61 -17.57 3.24
C GLU A 51 11.87 -17.97 4.52
N ALA A 52 12.52 -18.79 5.36
CA ALA A 52 11.94 -19.19 6.64
C ALA A 52 11.95 -18.05 7.67
N ASP A 53 12.97 -17.18 7.60
CA ASP A 53 13.12 -15.98 8.41
C ASP A 53 13.01 -14.75 7.51
N TYR A 54 11.77 -14.32 7.23
CA TYR A 54 11.53 -13.17 6.37
C TYR A 54 11.96 -11.85 7.00
N LEU A 55 12.06 -11.76 8.33
CA LEU A 55 12.50 -10.55 9.02
C LEU A 55 13.96 -10.29 8.74
N ASN A 56 14.81 -11.29 8.94
CA ASN A 56 16.23 -11.18 8.62
C ASN A 56 16.46 -10.96 7.12
N ALA A 57 15.72 -11.67 6.27
CA ALA A 57 15.79 -11.47 4.82
C ALA A 57 15.42 -10.02 4.41
N ALA A 58 14.40 -9.43 5.03
CA ALA A 58 13.99 -8.04 4.78
C ALA A 58 15.08 -7.04 5.19
N ILE A 59 15.71 -7.24 6.34
CA ILE A 59 16.84 -6.41 6.82
C ILE A 59 18.01 -6.46 5.84
N VAL A 60 18.43 -7.67 5.46
CA VAL A 60 19.54 -7.89 4.52
C VAL A 60 19.28 -7.19 3.19
N ILE A 61 18.07 -7.34 2.64
CA ILE A 61 17.68 -6.69 1.38
C ILE A 61 17.64 -5.17 1.52
N ALA A 62 17.11 -4.64 2.62
CA ALA A 62 17.09 -3.20 2.86
C ALA A 62 18.51 -2.60 2.89
N LEU A 63 19.43 -3.23 3.62
CA LEU A 63 20.85 -2.82 3.66
C LEU A 63 21.52 -2.95 2.29
N GLN A 64 21.24 -4.03 1.56
CA GLN A 64 21.77 -4.22 0.22
C GLN A 64 21.28 -3.13 -0.74
N ILE A 65 19.98 -2.78 -0.71
CA ILE A 65 19.40 -1.67 -1.49
C ILE A 65 20.08 -0.35 -1.12
N HIS A 66 20.23 -0.07 0.18
CA HIS A 66 20.86 1.16 0.67
C HIS A 66 22.28 1.35 0.13
N VAL A 67 23.06 0.27 0.01
CA VAL A 67 24.45 0.32 -0.46
C VAL A 67 24.56 0.33 -1.98
N GLN A 68 23.69 -0.40 -2.69
CA GLN A 68 23.86 -0.67 -4.13
C GLN A 68 23.02 0.23 -5.03
N GLN A 69 21.93 0.81 -4.53
CA GLN A 69 21.01 1.61 -5.32
C GLN A 69 21.27 3.12 -5.14
N PRO A 70 20.85 3.97 -6.12
CA PRO A 70 20.90 5.41 -5.98
C PRO A 70 20.09 5.91 -4.77
N CYS A 71 20.34 7.14 -4.34
CA CYS A 71 19.63 7.76 -3.23
C CYS A 71 18.10 7.71 -3.40
N GLY A 72 17.42 7.28 -2.34
CA GLY A 72 15.97 7.18 -2.23
C GLY A 72 15.58 6.55 -0.90
N ASP A 73 14.30 6.64 -0.56
CA ASP A 73 13.75 6.05 0.67
C ASP A 73 13.42 4.56 0.47
N ILE A 74 13.53 3.78 1.55
CA ILE A 74 13.18 2.36 1.57
C ILE A 74 11.93 2.18 2.43
N LEU A 75 10.89 1.54 1.87
CA LEU A 75 9.67 1.15 2.58
C LEU A 75 9.62 -0.37 2.75
N ILE A 76 9.64 -0.83 4.00
CA ILE A 76 9.53 -2.25 4.36
C ILE A 76 8.15 -2.50 4.96
N PHE A 77 7.47 -3.57 4.52
CA PHE A 77 6.18 -3.99 5.08
C PHE A 77 6.40 -5.16 6.04
N LEU A 78 5.96 -4.98 7.29
CA LEU A 78 6.06 -5.97 8.37
C LEU A 78 4.67 -6.22 8.96
N THR A 79 4.48 -7.32 9.69
CA THR A 79 3.12 -7.79 10.05
C THR A 79 2.53 -7.12 11.29
N GLY A 80 3.37 -6.61 12.20
CA GLY A 80 2.92 -6.02 13.45
C GLY A 80 3.95 -5.10 14.09
N GLN A 81 3.52 -4.40 15.14
CA GLN A 81 4.33 -3.39 15.84
C GLN A 81 5.61 -3.98 16.44
N GLU A 82 5.53 -5.15 17.08
CA GLU A 82 6.69 -5.81 17.71
C GLU A 82 7.81 -6.09 16.69
N GLU A 83 7.45 -6.58 15.49
CA GLU A 83 8.42 -6.80 14.41
C GLU A 83 9.01 -5.49 13.89
N ILE A 84 8.18 -4.45 13.78
CA ILE A 84 8.61 -3.13 13.31
C ILE A 84 9.65 -2.54 14.26
N GLU A 85 9.38 -2.57 15.56
CA GLU A 85 10.28 -2.04 16.59
C GLU A 85 11.61 -2.82 16.62
N ALA A 86 11.55 -4.16 16.56
CA ALA A 86 12.75 -4.99 16.52
C ALA A 86 13.63 -4.73 15.28
N VAL A 87 13.02 -4.62 14.10
CA VAL A 87 13.73 -4.30 12.85
C VAL A 87 14.29 -2.88 12.89
N GLU A 88 13.54 -1.92 13.44
CA GLU A 88 13.99 -0.54 13.58
C GLU A 88 15.23 -0.44 14.48
N GLU A 89 15.25 -1.13 15.62
CA GLU A 89 16.42 -1.17 16.50
C GLU A 89 17.64 -1.77 15.80
N LEU A 90 17.46 -2.85 15.05
CA LEU A 90 18.55 -3.50 14.30
C LEU A 90 19.10 -2.64 13.15
N LEU A 91 18.27 -1.80 12.53
CA LEU A 91 18.69 -0.91 11.44
C LEU A 91 19.33 0.40 11.91
N LYS A 92 19.06 0.82 13.16
CA LYS A 92 19.65 2.03 13.76
C LYS A 92 21.08 1.83 14.26
N HIS A 93 21.48 0.57 14.49
CA HIS A 93 22.81 0.18 14.98
C HIS A 93 23.72 -0.26 13.84
#